data_AF-A0A945RB38-F1
#
_entry.id   AF-A0A945RB38-F1
#
_cell.length_a   1.000
_cell.length_b   1.000
_cell.length_c   1.000
_cell.angle_alpha   90.00
_cell.angle_beta   90.00
_cell.angle_gamma   90.00
#
_symmetry.space_group_name_H-M   'P 1'
#
loop_
_entity.id
_entity.type
_entity.pdbx_description
1 polymer ?
#
loop_
_entity_poly.entity_id
_entity_poly.type
_entity_poly.pdbx_seq_one_letter_code
_entity_poly.pdbx_strand_id
1 'polypeptide(L)'
;MIRHINTIWLAVVVLSLSSLLLFPDWLNRETISIFLNDLGSMALIVYILISLTRSLLLIPCTPFVLAGAISFPQWPILVFLISMAGVVVGALLVYSFPSFGNYDEHLEEKYPEKIAVLKQKMHGKYAFPFIVAWSFFPLVPTDAICYVAGMARMSFRKMITALSLGEFPLVAAYVFLGAEIGEWLRI
;
A
#
# COMPACT_ATOMS: atom_id res chain seq x y z
N MET A 1 -1.46 19.50 20.26
CA MET A 1 -2.15 18.22 20.03
C MET A 1 -1.92 17.67 18.62
N ILE A 2 -2.13 18.47 17.56
CA ILE A 2 -1.99 18.01 16.16
C ILE A 2 -0.54 17.61 15.80
N ARG A 3 0.50 18.26 16.36
CA ARG A 3 1.92 17.92 16.09
C ARG A 3 2.32 16.48 16.43
N HIS A 4 1.63 15.81 17.37
CA HIS A 4 1.97 14.45 17.79
C HIS A 4 1.25 13.35 17.01
N ILE A 5 0.27 13.70 16.16
CA ILE A 5 -0.53 12.69 15.44
C ILE A 5 0.33 11.82 14.53
N ASN A 6 1.32 12.42 13.85
CA ASN A 6 2.24 11.68 12.99
C ASN A 6 3.18 10.77 13.79
N THR A 7 3.62 11.21 14.97
CA THR A 7 4.45 10.39 15.86
C THR A 7 3.66 9.21 16.41
N ILE A 8 2.40 9.45 16.83
CA ILE A 8 1.49 8.39 17.29
C ILE A 8 1.21 7.41 16.15
N TRP A 9 0.89 7.93 14.95
CA TRP A 9 0.66 7.13 13.77
C TRP A 9 1.87 6.26 13.40
N LEU A 10 3.08 6.84 13.36
CA LEU A 10 4.32 6.10 13.14
C LEU A 10 4.55 5.03 14.22
N ALA A 11 4.25 5.32 15.49
CA ALA A 11 4.34 4.33 16.56
C ALA A 11 3.35 3.17 16.35
N VAL A 12 2.11 3.46 15.94
CA VAL A 12 1.10 2.45 15.59
C VAL A 12 1.53 1.62 14.39
N VAL A 13 2.10 2.25 13.36
CA VAL A 13 2.69 1.56 12.20
C VAL A 13 3.82 0.64 12.62
N VAL A 14 4.76 1.12 13.43
CA VAL A 14 5.89 0.31 13.93
C VAL A 14 5.38 -0.88 14.75
N LEU A 15 4.41 -0.67 15.64
CA LEU A 15 3.80 -1.75 16.41
C LEU A 15 3.10 -2.77 15.51
N SER A 16 2.36 -2.30 14.49
CA SER A 16 1.66 -3.16 13.53
C SER A 16 2.63 -3.95 12.66
N LEU A 17 3.67 -3.32 12.12
CA LEU A 17 4.68 -4.03 11.32
C LEU A 17 5.50 -5.00 12.19
N SER A 18 5.80 -4.63 13.43
CA SER A 18 6.51 -5.51 14.38
C SER A 18 5.67 -6.74 14.73
N SER A 19 4.37 -6.57 14.98
CA SER A 19 3.49 -7.72 15.23
C SER A 19 3.41 -8.64 14.02
N LEU A 20 3.37 -8.08 12.80
CA LEU A 20 3.38 -8.88 11.56
C LEU A 20 4.69 -9.63 11.34
N LEU A 21 5.83 -9.07 11.75
CA LEU A 21 7.12 -9.77 11.71
C LEU A 21 7.21 -10.92 12.73
N LEU A 22 6.57 -10.76 13.89
CA LEU A 22 6.51 -11.78 14.94
C LEU A 22 5.47 -12.87 14.64
N PHE A 23 4.40 -12.52 13.93
CA PHE A 23 3.27 -13.39 13.60
C PHE A 23 2.93 -13.31 12.09
N PRO A 24 3.85 -13.77 11.21
CA PRO A 24 3.66 -13.65 9.76
C PRO A 24 2.43 -14.42 9.24
N ASP A 25 2.02 -15.47 9.96
CA ASP A 25 0.87 -16.31 9.61
C ASP A 25 -0.47 -15.54 9.61
N TRP A 26 -0.55 -14.40 10.31
CA TRP A 26 -1.77 -13.59 10.40
C TRP A 26 -2.11 -12.89 9.09
N LEU A 27 -1.10 -12.55 8.27
CA LEU A 27 -1.27 -11.92 6.96
C LEU A 27 -1.05 -12.88 5.79
N ASN A 28 -0.99 -14.18 6.05
CA ASN A 28 -0.92 -15.14 4.97
C ASN A 28 -2.23 -15.11 4.16
N ARG A 29 -2.11 -15.32 2.85
CA ARG A 29 -3.20 -15.41 1.88
C ARG A 29 -4.32 -16.34 2.36
N GLU A 30 -3.97 -17.51 2.89
CA GLU A 30 -4.93 -18.51 3.36
C GLU A 30 -5.79 -17.98 4.52
N THR A 31 -5.15 -17.41 5.53
CA THR A 31 -5.83 -16.81 6.70
C THR A 31 -6.81 -15.73 6.29
N ILE A 32 -6.39 -14.83 5.38
CA ILE A 32 -7.25 -13.76 4.86
C ILE A 32 -8.39 -14.35 4.02
N SER A 33 -8.12 -15.36 3.19
CA SER A 33 -9.15 -15.98 2.35
C SER A 33 -10.20 -16.72 3.18
N ILE A 34 -9.81 -17.47 4.20
CA ILE A 34 -10.71 -18.13 5.16
C ILE A 34 -11.57 -17.08 5.86
N PHE A 35 -10.95 -16.03 6.39
CA PHE A 35 -11.66 -14.93 7.04
C PHE A 35 -12.70 -14.27 6.11
N LEU A 36 -12.35 -14.04 4.84
CA LEU A 36 -13.30 -13.51 3.86
C LEU A 36 -14.41 -14.50 3.55
N ASN A 37 -14.12 -15.79 3.43
CA ASN A 37 -15.14 -16.81 3.15
C ASN A 37 -16.15 -16.95 4.30
N ASP A 38 -15.69 -16.85 5.56
CA ASP A 38 -16.55 -16.90 6.74
C ASP A 38 -17.54 -15.72 6.82
N LEU A 39 -17.20 -14.58 6.19
CA LEU A 39 -18.07 -13.40 6.14
C LEU A 39 -19.22 -13.53 5.11
N GLY A 40 -19.20 -14.56 4.27
CA GLY A 40 -20.26 -14.82 3.28
C GLY A 40 -20.54 -13.62 2.38
N SER A 41 -21.77 -13.11 2.42
CA SER A 41 -22.21 -11.98 1.57
C SER A 41 -21.51 -10.65 1.89
N MET A 42 -20.95 -10.48 3.10
CA MET A 42 -20.24 -9.26 3.50
C MET A 42 -18.76 -9.25 3.10
N ALA A 43 -18.25 -10.39 2.61
CA ALA A 43 -16.84 -10.57 2.27
C ALA A 43 -16.32 -9.49 1.31
N LEU A 44 -17.08 -9.17 0.26
CA LEU A 44 -16.68 -8.17 -0.74
C LEU A 44 -16.59 -6.76 -0.15
N ILE A 45 -17.52 -6.39 0.73
CA ILE A 45 -17.52 -5.09 1.39
C ILE A 45 -16.30 -4.96 2.31
N VAL A 46 -16.03 -6.00 3.11
CA VAL A 46 -14.86 -6.03 4.00
C VAL A 46 -13.57 -5.99 3.20
N TYR A 47 -13.48 -6.74 2.10
CA TYR A 47 -12.35 -6.71 1.18
C TYR A 47 -12.08 -5.31 0.62
N ILE A 48 -13.12 -4.58 0.20
CA ILE A 48 -13.00 -3.19 -0.27
C ILE A 48 -12.45 -2.29 0.85
N LEU A 49 -13.05 -2.35 2.04
CA LEU A 49 -12.63 -1.51 3.16
C LEU A 49 -11.17 -1.75 3.54
N ILE A 50 -10.75 -3.01 3.64
CA ILE A 50 -9.37 -3.38 3.94
C ILE A 50 -8.45 -2.90 2.82
N SER A 51 -8.80 -3.13 1.54
CA SER A 51 -7.99 -2.72 0.39
C SER A 51 -7.75 -1.20 0.35
N LEU A 52 -8.74 -0.41 0.76
CA LEU A 52 -8.67 1.06 0.79
C LEU A 52 -7.90 1.60 2.02
N THR A 53 -7.92 0.88 3.14
CA THR A 53 -7.42 1.40 4.43
C THR A 53 -6.09 0.78 4.88
N ARG A 54 -5.68 -0.37 4.33
CA ARG A 54 -4.43 -1.07 4.72
C ARG A 54 -3.18 -0.20 4.69
N SER A 55 -3.11 0.77 3.79
CA SER A 55 -1.94 1.63 3.61
C SER A 55 -1.72 2.55 4.81
N LEU A 56 -2.77 2.84 5.59
CA LEU A 56 -2.66 3.59 6.84
C LEU A 56 -1.72 2.89 7.84
N LEU A 57 -1.53 1.58 7.72
CA LEU A 57 -0.61 0.82 8.55
C LEU A 57 0.67 0.43 7.80
N LEU A 58 0.89 0.97 6.59
CA LEU A 58 1.95 0.61 5.66
C LEU A 58 2.02 -0.90 5.37
N ILE A 59 0.89 -1.59 5.45
CA ILE A 59 0.83 -3.04 5.20
C ILE A 59 0.85 -3.28 3.69
N PRO A 60 1.74 -4.14 3.17
CA PRO A 60 1.85 -4.44 1.74
C PRO A 60 0.52 -4.82 1.08
N CYS A 61 0.33 -4.48 -0.20
CA CYS A 61 -0.88 -4.79 -0.96
C CYS A 61 -1.01 -6.27 -1.28
N THR A 62 0.12 -6.93 -1.55
CA THR A 62 0.25 -8.29 -2.08
C THR A 62 -0.64 -9.32 -1.39
N PRO A 63 -0.61 -9.51 -0.05
CA PRO A 63 -1.44 -10.52 0.61
C PRO A 63 -2.95 -10.30 0.39
N PHE A 64 -3.39 -9.04 0.32
CA PHE A 64 -4.81 -8.72 0.10
C PHE A 64 -5.23 -8.92 -1.35
N VAL A 65 -4.40 -8.51 -2.32
CA VAL A 65 -4.66 -8.77 -3.75
C VAL A 65 -4.81 -10.28 -3.98
N LEU A 66 -3.90 -11.05 -3.40
CA LEU A 66 -3.89 -12.51 -3.48
C LEU A 66 -5.11 -13.16 -2.82
N ALA A 67 -5.50 -12.69 -1.63
CA ALA A 67 -6.68 -13.20 -0.95
C ALA A 67 -7.97 -12.87 -1.73
N GLY A 68 -8.08 -11.65 -2.27
CA GLY A 68 -9.20 -11.26 -3.12
C GLY A 68 -9.31 -12.12 -4.38
N ALA A 69 -8.19 -12.43 -5.02
CA ALA A 69 -8.14 -13.26 -6.23
C ALA A 69 -8.66 -14.69 -5.98
N ILE A 70 -8.33 -15.29 -4.83
CA ILE A 70 -8.78 -16.64 -4.46
C ILE A 70 -10.20 -16.67 -3.91
N SER A 71 -10.60 -15.64 -3.16
CA SER A 71 -11.94 -15.58 -2.57
C SER A 71 -13.01 -15.17 -3.58
N PHE A 72 -12.65 -14.41 -4.63
CA PHE A 72 -13.57 -13.95 -5.68
C PHE A 72 -13.07 -14.29 -7.10
N PRO A 73 -12.75 -15.56 -7.41
CA PRO A 73 -12.14 -15.95 -8.68
C PRO A 73 -13.10 -15.74 -9.87
N GLN A 74 -14.43 -15.73 -9.62
CA GLN A 74 -15.45 -15.43 -10.62
C GLN A 74 -15.47 -13.95 -11.06
N TRP A 75 -14.86 -13.03 -10.29
CA TRP A 75 -14.87 -11.59 -10.55
C TRP A 75 -13.46 -10.98 -10.59
N PRO A 76 -12.53 -11.50 -11.41
CA PRO A 76 -11.13 -11.06 -11.38
C PRO A 76 -10.99 -9.59 -11.76
N ILE A 77 -11.78 -9.10 -12.73
CA ILE A 77 -11.78 -7.68 -13.12
C ILE A 77 -12.20 -6.80 -11.94
N LEU A 78 -13.20 -7.21 -11.15
CA LEU A 78 -13.64 -6.45 -9.98
C LEU A 78 -12.55 -6.41 -8.90
N VAL A 79 -11.93 -7.55 -8.60
CA VAL A 79 -10.80 -7.64 -7.65
C VAL A 79 -9.64 -6.76 -8.09
N PHE A 80 -9.30 -6.78 -9.39
CA PHE A 80 -8.28 -5.91 -9.96
C PHE A 80 -8.61 -4.42 -9.77
N LEU A 81 -9.84 -4.00 -10.08
CA LEU A 81 -10.27 -2.61 -9.91
C LEU A 81 -10.26 -2.18 -8.43
N ILE A 82 -10.72 -3.03 -7.52
CA ILE A 82 -10.68 -2.77 -6.07
C ILE A 82 -9.24 -2.66 -5.59
N SER A 83 -8.35 -3.55 -6.05
CA SER A 83 -6.94 -3.54 -5.69
C SER A 83 -6.24 -2.27 -6.17
N MET A 84 -6.45 -1.88 -7.43
CA MET A 84 -5.90 -0.63 -7.98
C MET A 84 -6.47 0.61 -7.30
N ALA A 85 -7.77 0.63 -6.99
CA ALA A 85 -8.38 1.69 -6.20
C ALA A 85 -7.76 1.76 -4.79
N GLY A 86 -7.52 0.61 -4.15
CA GLY A 86 -6.83 0.48 -2.88
C GLY A 86 -5.41 1.05 -2.91
N VAL A 87 -4.64 0.75 -3.95
CA VAL A 87 -3.31 1.34 -4.18
C VAL A 87 -3.40 2.87 -4.31
N VAL A 88 -4.31 3.39 -5.14
CA VAL A 88 -4.41 4.83 -5.41
C VAL A 88 -4.89 5.61 -4.18
N VAL A 89 -5.98 5.15 -3.56
CA VAL A 89 -6.54 5.76 -2.34
C VAL A 89 -5.53 5.62 -1.20
N GLY A 90 -4.91 4.45 -1.09
CA GLY A 90 -3.93 4.20 -0.05
C GLY A 90 -2.70 5.10 -0.17
N ALA A 91 -2.20 5.30 -1.40
CA ALA A 91 -1.12 6.23 -1.69
C ALA A 91 -1.50 7.68 -1.39
N LEU A 92 -2.72 8.10 -1.70
CA LEU A 92 -3.21 9.44 -1.36
C LEU A 92 -3.22 9.68 0.15
N LEU A 93 -3.74 8.72 0.92
CA LEU A 93 -3.77 8.79 2.38
C LEU A 93 -2.34 8.96 2.91
N VAL A 94 -1.45 8.01 2.60
CA VAL A 94 -0.09 7.97 3.13
C VAL A 94 0.76 9.14 2.67
N TYR A 95 0.63 9.58 1.41
CA TYR A 95 1.31 10.77 0.89
C TYR A 95 0.93 12.04 1.66
N SER A 96 -0.30 12.12 2.17
CA SER A 96 -0.81 13.31 2.86
C SER A 96 -0.42 13.35 4.34
N PHE A 97 -0.07 12.21 4.94
CA PHE A 97 0.26 12.12 6.38
C PHE A 97 1.41 13.05 6.82
N PRO A 98 2.57 13.13 6.13
CA PRO A 98 3.68 14.01 6.53
C PRO A 98 3.27 15.48 6.69
N SER A 99 2.39 15.99 5.82
CA SER A 99 1.91 17.37 5.89
C SER A 99 0.85 17.59 6.97
N PHE A 100 0.27 16.54 7.53
CA PHE A 100 -0.73 16.65 8.58
C PHE A 100 -0.09 17.17 9.88
N GLY A 101 -0.56 18.30 10.40
CA GLY A 101 0.02 18.90 11.60
C GLY A 101 1.43 19.47 11.42
N ASN A 102 1.83 19.79 10.18
CA ASN A 102 3.13 20.37 9.81
C ASN A 102 4.32 19.53 10.29
N TYR A 103 4.19 18.20 10.23
CA TYR A 103 5.23 17.30 10.69
C TYR A 103 6.43 17.27 9.73
N ASP A 104 6.19 17.44 8.44
CA ASP A 104 7.20 17.64 7.42
C ASP A 104 8.03 18.91 7.67
N GLU A 105 7.39 20.04 7.99
CA GLU A 105 8.09 21.28 8.39
C GLU A 105 8.91 21.06 9.67
N HIS A 106 8.35 20.37 10.67
CA HIS A 106 9.07 20.05 11.90
C HIS A 106 10.31 19.17 11.65
N LEU A 107 10.21 18.18 10.77
CA LEU A 107 11.35 17.35 10.39
C LEU A 107 12.37 18.11 9.55
N GLU A 108 11.93 19.05 8.72
CA GLU A 108 12.81 19.92 7.93
C GLU A 108 13.62 20.87 8.83
N GLU A 109 12.99 21.46 9.86
CA GLU A 109 13.69 22.25 10.87
C GLU A 109 14.69 21.41 11.66
N LYS A 110 14.33 20.17 12.01
CA LYS A 110 15.15 19.30 12.85
C LYS A 110 16.29 18.60 12.10
N TYR A 111 16.09 18.28 10.82
CA TYR A 111 17.03 17.52 9.99
C TYR A 111 17.19 18.11 8.58
N PRO A 112 17.60 19.39 8.46
CA PRO A 112 17.56 20.14 7.20
C PRO A 112 18.38 19.46 6.09
N GLU A 113 19.60 19.00 6.38
CA GLU A 113 20.47 18.35 5.39
C GLU A 113 19.86 17.05 4.83
N LYS A 114 19.26 16.23 5.71
CA LYS A 114 18.65 14.95 5.31
C LYS A 114 17.42 15.17 4.44
N ILE A 115 16.57 16.13 4.81
CA ILE A 115 15.38 16.50 4.05
C ILE A 115 15.77 17.13 2.71
N ALA A 116 16.82 17.95 2.66
CA ALA A 116 17.33 18.52 1.41
C ALA A 116 17.79 17.44 0.42
N VAL A 117 18.57 16.45 0.89
CA VAL A 117 18.99 15.30 0.06
C VAL A 117 17.78 14.49 -0.41
N LEU A 118 16.78 14.28 0.45
CA LEU A 118 15.56 13.58 0.09
C LEU A 118 14.80 14.32 -1.02
N LYS A 119 14.58 15.63 -0.86
CA LYS A 119 13.96 16.49 -1.87
C LYS A 119 14.75 16.44 -3.18
N GLN A 120 16.06 16.57 -3.15
CA GLN A 120 16.91 16.48 -4.35
C GLN A 120 16.70 15.16 -5.10
N LYS A 121 16.67 14.02 -4.39
CA LYS A 121 16.45 12.70 -5.00
C LYS A 121 15.05 12.57 -5.59
N MET A 122 14.01 12.98 -4.88
CA MET A 122 12.61 12.82 -5.29
C MET A 122 12.18 13.80 -6.39
N HIS A 123 12.86 14.95 -6.52
CA HIS A 123 12.64 15.89 -7.61
C HIS A 123 13.54 15.63 -8.83
N GLY A 124 14.58 14.81 -8.66
CA GLY A 124 15.48 14.42 -9.74
C GLY A 124 14.82 13.65 -10.89
N LYS A 125 15.53 13.56 -12.02
CA LYS A 125 15.08 12.85 -13.23
C LYS A 125 14.86 11.35 -13.01
N TYR A 126 15.58 10.75 -12.07
CA TYR A 126 15.48 9.32 -11.77
C TYR A 126 14.35 8.96 -10.78
N ALA A 127 13.69 9.94 -10.16
CA ALA A 127 12.63 9.67 -9.18
C ALA A 127 11.45 8.89 -9.78
N PHE A 128 11.01 9.27 -10.98
CA PHE A 128 9.91 8.61 -11.66
C PHE A 128 10.22 7.14 -12.00
N PRO A 129 11.28 6.81 -12.76
CA PRO A 129 11.60 5.41 -13.08
C PRO A 129 11.95 4.59 -11.83
N PHE A 130 12.54 5.22 -10.80
CA PHE A 130 12.77 4.55 -9.52
C PHE A 130 11.47 4.11 -8.86
N ILE A 131 10.46 4.98 -8.77
CA ILE A 131 9.16 4.62 -8.20
C ILE A 131 8.47 3.54 -9.02
N VAL A 132 8.53 3.60 -10.37
CA VAL A 132 7.98 2.54 -11.23
C VAL A 132 8.63 1.19 -10.91
N ALA A 133 9.97 1.15 -10.91
CA ALA A 133 10.72 -0.08 -10.65
C ALA A 133 10.52 -0.61 -9.22
N TRP A 134 10.45 0.29 -8.23
CA TRP A 134 10.11 -0.04 -6.85
C TRP A 134 8.74 -0.69 -6.80
N SER A 135 7.73 -0.04 -7.35
CA SER A 135 6.34 -0.49 -7.25
C SER A 135 6.03 -1.74 -8.07
N PHE A 136 6.89 -2.10 -9.01
CA PHE A 136 6.82 -3.38 -9.72
C PHE A 136 7.35 -4.56 -8.89
N PHE A 137 8.09 -4.31 -7.82
CA PHE A 137 8.69 -5.36 -7.02
C PHE A 137 7.75 -5.79 -5.87
N PRO A 138 7.40 -7.08 -5.75
CA PRO A 138 6.31 -7.50 -4.87
C PRO A 138 6.57 -7.45 -3.37
N LEU A 139 7.85 -7.32 -2.98
CA LEU A 139 8.28 -7.38 -1.58
C LEU A 139 8.71 -6.03 -1.01
N VAL A 140 8.66 -4.96 -1.81
CA VAL A 140 8.99 -3.64 -1.28
C VAL A 140 7.78 -2.96 -0.64
N PRO A 141 7.99 -2.14 0.39
CA PRO A 141 6.92 -1.37 1.00
C PRO A 141 6.56 -0.18 0.09
N THR A 142 5.65 -0.37 -0.86
CA THR A 142 5.24 0.70 -1.79
C THR A 142 4.56 1.88 -1.08
N ASP A 143 3.86 1.63 0.03
CA ASP A 143 3.27 2.71 0.82
C ASP A 143 4.36 3.59 1.48
N ALA A 144 5.52 3.02 1.82
CA ALA A 144 6.63 3.80 2.38
C ALA A 144 7.21 4.80 1.37
N ILE A 145 7.30 4.43 0.08
CA ILE A 145 7.76 5.38 -0.95
C ILE A 145 6.76 6.53 -1.14
N CYS A 146 5.46 6.27 -0.94
CA CYS A 146 4.42 7.30 -0.97
C CYS A 146 4.58 8.31 0.18
N TYR A 147 4.88 7.82 1.39
CA TYR A 147 5.16 8.68 2.55
C TYR A 147 6.40 9.56 2.31
N VAL A 148 7.47 8.96 1.77
CA VAL A 148 8.70 9.68 1.41
C VAL A 148 8.45 10.75 0.34
N ALA A 149 7.63 10.45 -0.68
CA ALA A 149 7.25 11.41 -1.70
C ALA A 149 6.45 12.58 -1.11
N GLY A 150 5.55 12.32 -0.16
CA GLY A 150 4.82 13.33 0.60
C GLY A 150 5.74 14.26 1.39
N MET A 151 6.67 13.67 2.16
CA MET A 151 7.68 14.41 2.93
C MET A 151 8.57 15.28 2.02
N ALA A 152 8.92 14.77 0.83
CA ALA A 152 9.71 15.50 -0.15
C ALA A 152 8.89 16.53 -0.96
N ARG A 153 7.57 16.66 -0.73
CA ARG A 153 6.65 17.50 -1.50
C ARG A 153 6.75 17.26 -3.02
N MET A 154 6.98 16.01 -3.42
CA MET A 154 6.96 15.62 -4.83
C MET A 154 5.54 15.73 -5.37
N SER A 155 5.34 16.21 -6.60
CA SER A 155 3.98 16.29 -7.17
C SER A 155 3.24 14.95 -7.08
N PHE A 156 2.06 14.95 -6.42
CA PHE A 156 1.21 13.77 -6.28
C PHE A 156 0.92 13.11 -7.63
N ARG A 157 0.70 13.90 -8.70
CA ARG A 157 0.47 13.38 -10.05
C ARG A 157 1.66 12.58 -10.58
N LYS A 158 2.88 13.07 -10.37
CA LYS A 158 4.12 12.37 -10.78
C LYS A 158 4.32 11.08 -10.00
N MET A 159 4.01 11.09 -8.70
CA MET A 159 4.09 9.91 -7.84
C MET A 159 3.04 8.86 -8.22
N ILE A 160 1.75 9.23 -8.29
CA ILE A 160 0.66 8.28 -8.53
C ILE A 160 0.73 7.66 -9.92
N THR A 161 1.18 8.41 -10.93
CA THR A 161 1.38 7.86 -12.28
C THR A 161 2.52 6.83 -12.30
N ALA A 162 3.65 7.11 -11.64
CA ALA A 162 4.75 6.15 -11.51
C ALA A 162 4.34 4.90 -10.72
N LEU A 163 3.65 5.09 -9.60
CA LEU A 163 3.13 4.03 -8.73
C LEU A 163 2.20 3.11 -9.52
N SER A 164 1.17 3.69 -10.15
CA SER A 164 0.19 2.91 -10.91
C SER A 164 0.82 2.17 -12.08
N LEU A 165 1.83 2.73 -12.76
CA LEU A 165 2.53 2.04 -13.84
C LEU A 165 3.32 0.81 -13.35
N GLY A 166 3.92 0.88 -12.16
CA GLY A 166 4.64 -0.25 -11.57
C GLY A 166 3.70 -1.31 -11.00
N GLU A 167 2.66 -0.90 -10.28
CA GLU A 167 1.71 -1.80 -9.62
C GLU A 167 0.76 -2.48 -10.62
N PHE A 168 0.37 -1.81 -11.71
CA PHE A 168 -0.59 -2.36 -12.68
C PHE A 168 -0.24 -3.78 -13.17
N PRO A 169 0.96 -4.03 -13.73
CA PRO A 169 1.31 -5.38 -14.22
C PRO A 169 1.41 -6.39 -13.07
N LEU A 170 1.86 -5.96 -11.89
CA LEU A 170 2.01 -6.82 -10.73
C LEU A 170 0.64 -7.27 -10.18
N VAL A 171 -0.26 -6.32 -9.95
CA VAL A 171 -1.63 -6.56 -9.48
C VAL A 171 -2.40 -7.38 -10.53
N ALA A 172 -2.25 -7.07 -11.82
CA ALA A 172 -2.85 -7.86 -12.88
C ALA A 172 -2.38 -9.32 -12.83
N ALA A 173 -1.07 -9.56 -12.79
CA ALA A 173 -0.52 -10.91 -12.69
C ALA A 173 -1.07 -11.65 -11.46
N TYR A 174 -1.09 -10.99 -10.30
CA TYR A 174 -1.59 -11.60 -9.07
C TYR A 174 -3.07 -11.94 -9.10
N VAL A 175 -3.89 -11.09 -9.69
CA VAL A 175 -5.33 -11.31 -9.75
C VAL A 175 -5.67 -12.42 -10.74
N PHE A 176 -5.12 -12.37 -11.96
CA PHE A 176 -5.46 -13.35 -12.99
C PHE A 176 -4.84 -14.73 -12.72
N LEU A 177 -3.58 -14.80 -12.27
CA LEU A 177 -2.97 -16.07 -11.84
C LEU A 177 -3.62 -16.59 -10.55
N GLY A 178 -3.96 -15.71 -9.62
CA GLY A 178 -4.64 -16.08 -8.38
C GLY A 178 -6.05 -16.62 -8.61
N ALA A 179 -6.78 -16.09 -9.59
CA ALA A 179 -8.10 -16.57 -9.96
C ALA A 179 -8.05 -17.97 -10.57
N GLU A 180 -7.07 -18.26 -11.45
CA GLU A 180 -6.87 -19.60 -11.99
C GLU A 180 -6.58 -20.64 -10.90
N ILE A 181 -5.74 -20.28 -9.92
CA ILE A 181 -5.45 -21.14 -8.76
C ILE A 181 -6.71 -21.33 -7.90
N GLY A 182 -7.49 -20.26 -7.68
CA GLY A 182 -8.74 -20.31 -6.92
C GLY A 182 -9.80 -21.20 -7.58
N GLU A 183 -9.92 -21.17 -8.91
CA GLU A 183 -10.77 -22.09 -9.68
C GLU A 183 -10.30 -23.54 -9.56
N TRP A 184 -8.99 -23.80 -9.66
CA TRP A 184 -8.44 -25.15 -9.54
C TRP A 184 -8.67 -25.79 -8.15
N LEU A 185 -8.61 -24.99 -7.09
CA LEU A 185 -8.88 -25.44 -5.71
C LEU A 185 -10.36 -25.71 -5.42
N ARG A 186 -11.29 -25.36 -6.33
CA ARG A 186 -12.72 -25.64 -6.21
C ARG A 186 -13.13 -27.02 -6.78
N ILE A 187 -12.17 -27.85 -7.19
CA ILE A 187 -12.38 -29.23 -7.64
C ILE A 187 -12.39 -30.20 -6.45
#